data_AF-A0A7G3FJ86-F1
#
_entry.id   AF-A0A7G3FJ86-F1
#
_cell.length_a   1.000
_cell.length_b   1.000
_cell.length_c   1.000
_cell.angle_alpha   90.00
_cell.angle_beta   90.00
_cell.angle_gamma   90.00
#
_symmetry.space_group_name_H-M   'P 1'
#
loop_
_entity.id
_entity.type
_entity.pdbx_description
1 polymer ?
#
loop_
_entity_poly.entity_id
_entity_poly.type
_entity_poly.pdbx_seq_one_letter_code
_entity_poly.pdbx_strand_id
1 'polypeptide(L)'
;MMFPLSISKNEVMEFPLSHYTGKIVVAATEEQIENAVREINQAEIVGFDTEAKPTFQKGQIRNIGLIQVATENKVFLLRIHKVGVLDCIHDLLQNENILKIGIGLKDDYNLLDRLRSFEPKGFLDLNDTMEELGAESIGARNLAAMILEIRISKSAQTSNWEVEELTQKQLNYAATDAWICLEIYKKLEGWGYI
;
A
#
# COMPACT_ATOMS: atom_id res chain seq x y z
N MET A 1 -13.66 -16.06 15.90
CA MET A 1 -12.99 -15.20 14.91
C MET A 1 -13.44 -15.66 13.53
N MET A 2 -13.72 -14.72 12.63
CA MET A 2 -14.14 -15.06 11.24
C MET A 2 -12.96 -15.46 10.34
N PHE A 3 -11.73 -15.36 10.86
CA PHE A 3 -10.47 -15.69 10.23
C PHE A 3 -9.48 -16.25 11.27
N PRO A 4 -8.45 -17.01 10.89
CA PRO A 4 -7.42 -17.50 11.83
C PRO A 4 -6.51 -16.35 12.30
N LEU A 5 -5.82 -16.50 13.44
CA LEU A 5 -4.86 -15.51 13.96
C LEU A 5 -3.41 -15.76 13.50
N SER A 6 -3.15 -16.89 12.86
CA SER A 6 -1.88 -17.23 12.26
C SER A 6 -2.09 -18.13 11.05
N ILE A 7 -1.11 -18.20 10.16
CA ILE A 7 -1.16 -19.06 8.98
C ILE A 7 0.23 -19.53 8.58
N SER A 8 0.38 -20.82 8.31
CA SER A 8 1.63 -21.41 7.82
C SER A 8 1.84 -21.13 6.33
N LYS A 9 3.09 -21.28 5.88
CA LYS A 9 3.40 -21.15 4.45
C LYS A 9 2.67 -22.16 3.58
N ASN A 10 2.38 -23.37 4.10
CA ASN A 10 1.70 -24.42 3.33
C ASN A 10 0.22 -24.06 3.15
N GLU A 11 -0.46 -23.63 4.21
CA GLU A 11 -1.85 -23.16 4.15
C GLU A 11 -1.99 -21.97 3.18
N VAL A 12 -1.06 -21.01 3.20
CA VAL A 12 -1.07 -19.89 2.22
C VAL A 12 -1.01 -20.41 0.77
N MET A 13 -0.32 -21.52 0.51
CA MET A 13 -0.17 -22.07 -0.84
C MET A 13 -1.41 -22.80 -1.34
N GLU A 14 -2.35 -23.13 -0.45
CA GLU A 14 -3.64 -23.74 -0.80
C GLU A 14 -4.61 -22.71 -1.41
N PHE A 15 -4.44 -21.43 -1.09
CA PHE A 15 -5.27 -20.36 -1.66
C PHE A 15 -4.89 -20.01 -3.11
N PRO A 16 -5.90 -19.63 -3.94
CA PRO A 16 -5.68 -19.27 -5.32
C PRO A 16 -4.77 -18.05 -5.44
N LEU A 17 -3.86 -18.07 -6.41
CA LEU A 17 -3.05 -16.89 -6.74
C LEU A 17 -3.95 -15.83 -7.36
N SER A 18 -4.02 -14.66 -6.75
CA SER A 18 -4.81 -13.53 -7.21
C SER A 18 -3.98 -12.24 -7.22
N HIS A 19 -4.50 -11.23 -7.92
CA HIS A 19 -3.96 -9.89 -7.99
C HIS A 19 -5.08 -8.92 -8.38
N TYR A 20 -4.84 -7.63 -8.20
CA TYR A 20 -5.76 -6.60 -8.64
C TYR A 20 -5.94 -6.59 -10.17
N THR A 21 -7.18 -6.62 -10.65
CA THR A 21 -7.54 -6.69 -12.08
C THR A 21 -8.29 -5.45 -12.58
N GLY A 22 -8.53 -4.47 -11.70
CA GLY A 22 -9.25 -3.25 -12.05
C GLY A 22 -8.37 -2.21 -12.74
N LYS A 23 -8.88 -0.98 -12.84
CA LYS A 23 -8.15 0.12 -13.50
C LYS A 23 -6.94 0.54 -12.67
N ILE A 24 -5.80 0.68 -13.34
CA ILE A 24 -4.55 1.24 -12.78
C ILE A 24 -4.27 2.57 -13.48
N VAL A 25 -4.00 3.62 -12.71
CA VAL A 25 -3.60 4.95 -13.21
C VAL A 25 -2.17 5.22 -12.77
N VAL A 26 -1.25 5.31 -13.72
CA VAL A 26 0.14 5.68 -13.46
C VAL A 26 0.29 7.19 -13.64
N ALA A 27 0.75 7.88 -12.60
CA ALA A 27 0.99 9.31 -12.61
C ALA A 27 2.49 9.58 -12.44
N ALA A 28 3.12 10.15 -13.47
CA ALA A 28 4.56 10.31 -13.60
C ALA A 28 5.02 11.75 -13.86
N THR A 29 4.08 12.67 -14.11
CA THR A 29 4.31 14.12 -14.22
C THR A 29 3.57 14.85 -13.10
N GLU A 30 3.93 16.11 -12.86
CA GLU A 30 3.28 16.94 -11.85
C GLU A 30 1.76 17.05 -12.09
N GLU A 31 1.36 17.40 -13.32
CA GLU A 31 -0.06 17.48 -13.71
C GLU A 31 -0.81 16.15 -13.51
N GLN A 32 -0.20 15.02 -13.87
CA GLN A 32 -0.83 13.71 -13.67
C GLN A 32 -1.02 13.39 -12.19
N ILE A 33 -0.04 13.74 -11.36
CA ILE A 33 -0.09 13.51 -9.91
C ILE A 33 -1.15 14.42 -9.27
N GLU A 34 -1.19 15.70 -9.62
CA GLU A 34 -2.23 16.62 -9.13
C GLU A 34 -3.64 16.14 -9.50
N ASN A 35 -3.84 15.69 -10.74
CA ASN A 35 -5.12 15.14 -11.18
C ASN A 35 -5.48 13.84 -10.44
N ALA A 36 -4.51 12.95 -10.21
CA ALA A 36 -4.70 11.73 -9.43
C ALA A 36 -5.07 12.04 -7.98
N VAL A 37 -4.34 12.95 -7.32
CA VAL A 37 -4.61 13.36 -5.94
C VAL A 37 -5.97 14.03 -5.80
N ARG A 38 -6.38 14.87 -6.77
CA ARG A 38 -7.72 15.48 -6.78
C ARG A 38 -8.83 14.43 -6.77
N GLU A 39 -8.63 13.33 -7.50
CA GLU A 39 -9.58 12.22 -7.53
C GLU A 39 -9.53 11.38 -6.26
N ILE A 40 -8.33 11.08 -5.74
CA ILE A 40 -8.15 10.39 -4.45
C ILE A 40 -8.87 11.15 -3.33
N ASN A 41 -8.80 12.48 -3.33
CA ASN A 41 -9.44 13.33 -2.34
C ASN A 41 -10.99 13.29 -2.36
N GLN A 42 -11.61 12.59 -3.30
CA GLN A 42 -13.06 12.33 -3.29
C GLN A 42 -13.43 11.09 -2.48
N ALA A 43 -12.46 10.27 -2.06
CA ALA A 43 -12.69 9.10 -1.23
C ALA A 43 -12.50 9.44 0.25
N GLU A 44 -13.34 8.86 1.11
CA GLU A 44 -13.21 8.95 2.57
C GLU A 44 -12.19 7.93 3.10
N ILE A 45 -12.06 6.79 2.42
CA ILE A 45 -11.16 5.68 2.80
C ILE A 45 -10.42 5.19 1.56
N VAL A 46 -9.12 4.97 1.70
CA VAL A 46 -8.25 4.46 0.64
C VAL A 46 -7.27 3.43 1.18
N GLY A 47 -6.89 2.46 0.36
CA GLY A 47 -5.73 1.62 0.64
C GLY A 47 -4.43 2.35 0.27
N PHE A 48 -3.37 2.15 1.04
CA PHE A 48 -2.11 2.86 0.92
C PHE A 48 -0.94 1.89 1.08
N ASP A 49 0.05 2.04 0.22
CA ASP A 49 1.34 1.36 0.33
C ASP A 49 2.44 2.26 -0.23
N THR A 50 3.71 1.88 -0.02
CA THR A 50 4.83 2.51 -0.73
C THR A 50 5.84 1.51 -1.28
N GLU A 51 6.54 1.91 -2.34
CA GLU A 51 7.65 1.12 -2.88
C GLU A 51 8.92 1.93 -3.05
N ALA A 52 10.04 1.27 -2.76
CA ALA A 52 11.34 1.89 -2.69
C ALA A 52 12.36 1.01 -3.41
N LYS A 53 13.29 1.64 -4.12
CA LYS A 53 14.35 0.90 -4.80
C LYS A 53 15.25 0.21 -3.76
N PRO A 54 15.49 -1.10 -3.86
CA PRO A 54 16.33 -1.80 -2.91
C PRO A 54 17.79 -1.32 -3.00
N THR A 55 18.41 -1.15 -1.84
CA THR A 55 19.84 -0.82 -1.70
C THR A 55 20.60 -2.06 -1.21
N PHE A 56 21.56 -2.55 -1.98
CA PHE A 56 22.34 -3.75 -1.65
C PHE A 56 23.69 -3.45 -0.96
N GLN A 57 24.04 -2.17 -0.82
CA GLN A 57 25.26 -1.72 -0.15
C GLN A 57 24.94 -1.10 1.21
N LYS A 58 25.73 -1.49 2.22
CA LYS A 58 25.60 -0.96 3.58
C LYS A 58 25.89 0.55 3.58
N GLY A 59 24.94 1.35 4.08
CA GLY A 59 25.06 2.81 4.18
C GLY A 59 24.40 3.60 3.05
N GLN A 60 23.85 2.95 2.02
CA GLN A 60 22.99 3.64 1.06
C GLN A 60 21.60 3.87 1.65
N ILE A 61 21.07 5.08 1.41
CA ILE A 61 19.73 5.46 1.86
C ILE A 61 18.71 4.96 0.83
N ARG A 62 17.72 4.21 1.30
CA ARG A 62 16.55 3.80 0.51
C ARG A 62 15.59 4.97 0.46
N ASN A 63 15.14 5.38 -0.72
CA ASN A 63 14.12 6.42 -0.89
C ASN A 63 12.85 5.80 -1.46
N ILE A 64 11.69 6.26 -0.99
CA ILE A 64 10.41 5.92 -1.62
C ILE A 64 10.40 6.52 -3.02
N GLY A 65 10.12 5.69 -4.02
CA GLY A 65 10.02 6.12 -5.42
C GLY A 65 8.61 6.04 -5.99
N LEU A 66 7.71 5.35 -5.29
CA LEU A 66 6.33 5.11 -5.69
C LEU A 66 5.44 5.11 -4.45
N ILE A 67 4.33 5.84 -4.51
CA ILE A 67 3.21 5.72 -3.56
C ILE A 67 2.07 5.05 -4.30
N GLN A 68 1.43 4.07 -3.67
CA GLN A 68 0.23 3.41 -4.19
C GLN A 68 -0.99 3.81 -3.39
N VAL A 69 -2.08 4.18 -4.08
CA VAL A 69 -3.34 4.54 -3.42
C VAL A 69 -4.49 3.82 -4.10
N ALA A 70 -5.17 2.94 -3.38
CA ALA A 70 -6.34 2.23 -3.84
C ALA A 70 -7.62 2.95 -3.40
N THR A 71 -8.48 3.27 -4.36
CA THR A 71 -9.88 3.66 -4.10
C THR A 71 -10.79 2.49 -4.42
N GLU A 72 -12.09 2.64 -4.19
CA GLU A 72 -13.11 1.62 -4.57
C GLU A 72 -12.99 1.15 -6.02
N ASN A 73 -12.69 2.08 -6.94
CA ASN A 73 -12.85 1.84 -8.38
C ASN A 73 -11.52 1.67 -9.11
N LYS A 74 -10.41 2.21 -8.57
CA LYS A 74 -9.12 2.21 -9.23
C LYS A 74 -7.95 2.35 -8.27
N VAL A 75 -6.77 1.93 -8.73
CA VAL A 75 -5.51 2.13 -8.01
C VAL A 75 -4.64 3.14 -8.74
N PHE A 76 -4.09 4.09 -7.99
CA PHE A 76 -3.17 5.11 -8.46
C PHE A 76 -1.74 4.74 -8.07
N LEU A 77 -0.82 4.87 -9.02
CA LEU A 77 0.60 4.65 -8.86
C LEU A 77 1.32 5.98 -9.07
N LEU A 78 1.61 6.69 -7.97
CA LEU A 78 2.19 8.04 -7.96
C LEU A 78 3.72 7.94 -7.95
N ARG A 79 4.35 8.20 -9.10
CA ARG A 79 5.80 8.00 -9.30
C ARG A 79 6.62 9.16 -8.75
N ILE A 80 6.68 9.29 -7.43
CA ILE A 80 7.32 10.43 -6.76
C ILE A 80 8.82 10.57 -7.02
N HIS A 81 9.56 9.51 -7.39
CA HIS A 81 10.98 9.68 -7.78
C HIS A 81 11.18 10.54 -9.04
N LYS A 82 10.14 10.76 -9.87
CA LYS A 82 10.23 11.61 -11.07
C LYS A 82 10.06 13.09 -10.79
N VAL A 83 9.26 13.45 -9.78
CA VAL A 83 8.85 14.85 -9.53
C VAL A 83 9.02 15.31 -8.08
N GLY A 84 9.42 14.41 -7.17
CA GLY A 84 9.47 14.66 -5.74
C GLY A 84 8.10 14.56 -5.05
N VAL A 85 8.06 14.98 -3.77
CA VAL A 85 6.84 15.06 -2.97
C VAL A 85 6.21 16.44 -3.14
N LEU A 86 5.30 16.54 -4.12
CA LEU A 86 4.53 17.75 -4.40
C LEU A 86 3.61 18.14 -3.24
N ASP A 87 3.17 19.40 -3.21
CA ASP A 87 2.26 19.91 -2.17
C ASP A 87 0.98 19.08 -2.07
N CYS A 88 0.38 18.68 -3.19
CA CYS A 88 -0.82 17.84 -3.19
C CYS A 88 -0.59 16.46 -2.52
N ILE A 89 0.57 15.84 -2.70
CA ILE A 89 0.93 14.59 -2.01
C ILE A 89 1.16 14.86 -0.53
N HIS A 90 1.89 15.93 -0.20
CA HIS A 90 2.19 16.33 1.18
C HIS A 90 0.90 16.60 1.97
N ASP A 91 -0.08 17.26 1.36
CA ASP A 91 -1.39 17.51 1.94
C ASP A 91 -2.20 16.21 2.09
N LEU A 92 -2.19 15.31 1.10
CA LEU A 92 -2.87 14.01 1.16
C LEU A 92 -2.38 13.16 2.35
N LEU A 93 -1.07 13.10 2.56
CA LEU A 93 -0.45 12.35 3.68
C LEU A 93 -0.84 12.93 5.05
N GLN A 94 -1.26 14.18 5.11
CA GLN A 94 -1.63 14.88 6.35
C GLN A 94 -3.14 15.15 6.44
N ASN A 95 -3.93 14.67 5.49
CA ASN A 95 -5.37 14.88 5.48
C ASN A 95 -6.07 13.88 6.42
N GLU A 96 -6.57 14.35 7.55
CA GLU A 96 -7.30 13.55 8.53
C GLU A 96 -8.70 13.12 8.08
N ASN A 97 -9.27 13.80 7.07
CA ASN A 97 -10.59 13.46 6.52
C ASN A 97 -10.55 12.25 5.57
N ILE A 98 -9.35 11.74 5.26
CA ILE A 98 -9.17 10.55 4.44
C ILE A 98 -8.43 9.53 5.29
N LEU A 99 -9.06 8.39 5.50
CA LEU A 99 -8.47 7.25 6.19
C LEU A 99 -7.65 6.42 5.20
N LYS A 100 -6.33 6.39 5.39
CA LYS A 100 -5.37 5.62 4.62
C LYS A 100 -5.08 4.31 5.35
N ILE A 101 -5.50 3.19 4.77
CA ILE A 101 -5.29 1.85 5.31
C ILE A 101 -4.00 1.28 4.74
N GLY A 102 -3.06 0.86 5.59
CA GLY A 102 -1.84 0.17 5.14
C GLY A 102 -1.46 -1.01 6.03
N ILE A 103 -0.32 -1.64 5.72
CA ILE A 103 0.21 -2.80 6.46
C ILE A 103 1.69 -2.56 6.76
N GLY A 104 2.03 -2.30 8.02
CA GLY A 104 3.41 -2.09 8.46
C GLY A 104 4.01 -0.74 8.05
N LEU A 105 3.26 0.33 8.25
CA LEU A 105 3.53 1.70 7.75
C LEU A 105 4.67 2.43 8.47
N LYS A 106 5.16 1.89 9.59
CA LYS A 106 6.16 2.57 10.43
C LYS A 106 7.44 2.90 9.67
N ASP A 107 7.91 2.00 8.82
CA ASP A 107 9.10 2.25 8.00
C ASP A 107 8.80 3.25 6.88
N ASP A 108 7.61 3.20 6.28
CA ASP A 108 7.16 4.13 5.24
C ASP A 108 7.14 5.58 5.73
N TYR A 109 6.62 5.83 6.94
CA TYR A 109 6.64 7.17 7.54
C TYR A 109 8.06 7.73 7.66
N ASN A 110 8.99 6.93 8.17
CA ASN A 110 10.38 7.33 8.34
C ASN A 110 11.07 7.62 7.00
N LEU A 111 10.71 6.92 5.94
CA LEU A 111 11.29 7.13 4.61
C LEU A 111 10.66 8.32 3.89
N LEU A 112 9.35 8.54 4.04
CA LEU A 112 8.65 9.71 3.49
C LEU A 112 9.08 11.01 4.18
N ASP A 113 9.24 11.01 5.51
CA ASP A 113 9.64 12.19 6.28
C ASP A 113 11.03 12.70 5.88
N ARG A 114 11.93 11.80 5.48
CA ARG A 114 13.25 12.14 4.92
C ARG A 114 13.18 12.85 3.56
N LEU A 115 12.16 12.55 2.76
CA LEU A 115 11.96 13.21 1.47
C LEU A 115 11.36 14.60 1.66
N ARG A 116 10.39 14.71 2.55
CA ARG A 116 9.74 15.96 2.95
C ARG A 116 9.06 15.74 4.30
N SER A 117 9.44 16.49 5.31
CA SER A 117 8.90 16.28 6.66
C SER A 117 7.39 16.53 6.71
N PHE A 118 6.66 15.65 7.39
CA PHE A 118 5.20 15.67 7.45
C PHE A 118 4.69 15.02 8.75
N GLU A 119 3.47 15.36 9.13
CA GLU A 119 2.78 14.74 10.26
C GLU A 119 1.74 13.72 9.73
N PRO A 120 1.96 12.40 9.83
CA PRO A 120 1.01 11.42 9.31
C PRO A 120 -0.34 11.55 10.04
N LYS A 121 -1.41 11.80 9.28
CA LYS A 121 -2.79 11.89 9.81
C LYS A 121 -3.72 11.00 9.05
N GLY A 122 -4.77 10.49 9.70
CA GLY A 122 -5.76 9.62 9.07
C GLY A 122 -5.12 8.36 8.51
N PHE A 123 -4.24 7.70 9.26
CA PHE A 123 -3.70 6.39 8.88
C PHE A 123 -4.18 5.31 9.85
N LEU A 124 -4.44 4.13 9.32
CA LEU A 124 -4.69 2.90 10.08
C LEU A 124 -3.73 1.83 9.58
N ASP A 125 -2.90 1.32 10.49
CA ASP A 125 -2.04 0.16 10.22
C ASP A 125 -2.79 -1.11 10.61
N LEU A 126 -3.04 -1.97 9.63
CA LEU A 126 -3.73 -3.25 9.85
C LEU A 126 -2.92 -4.19 10.75
N ASN A 127 -1.59 -4.04 10.86
CA ASN A 127 -0.83 -4.83 11.83
C ASN A 127 -1.19 -4.46 13.26
N ASP A 128 -1.36 -3.17 13.57
CA ASP A 128 -1.75 -2.72 14.92
C ASP A 128 -3.13 -3.29 15.28
N THR A 129 -4.08 -3.22 14.34
CA THR A 129 -5.42 -3.84 14.50
C THR A 129 -5.33 -5.34 14.76
N MET A 130 -4.49 -6.04 14.02
CA MET A 130 -4.35 -7.50 14.13
C MET A 130 -3.65 -7.91 15.43
N GLU A 131 -2.67 -7.12 15.89
CA GLU A 131 -2.01 -7.30 17.18
C GLU A 131 -3.00 -7.12 18.34
N GLU A 132 -3.90 -6.14 18.27
CA GLU A 132 -4.99 -5.96 19.25
C GLU A 132 -5.95 -7.14 19.31
N LEU A 133 -6.19 -7.81 18.17
CA LEU A 133 -6.98 -9.03 18.08
C LEU A 133 -6.23 -10.30 18.52
N GLY A 134 -4.95 -10.18 18.90
CA GLY A 134 -4.12 -11.27 19.40
C GLY A 134 -3.33 -12.01 18.34
N ALA A 135 -3.16 -11.43 17.15
CA ALA A 135 -2.24 -11.94 16.14
C ALA A 135 -0.81 -11.45 16.40
N GLU A 136 0.20 -12.14 15.87
CA GLU A 136 1.52 -11.54 15.73
C GLU A 136 1.53 -10.54 14.55
N SER A 137 2.58 -9.73 14.41
CA SER A 137 2.77 -8.89 13.22
C SER A 137 2.80 -9.76 11.96
N ILE A 138 1.92 -9.47 10.99
CA ILE A 138 1.69 -10.32 9.82
C ILE A 138 1.89 -9.51 8.54
N GLY A 139 2.83 -9.94 7.70
CA GLY A 139 3.03 -9.32 6.39
C GLY A 139 1.84 -9.50 5.43
N ALA A 140 1.71 -8.57 4.50
CA ALA A 140 0.60 -8.45 3.54
C ALA A 140 0.11 -9.77 2.90
N ARG A 141 1.02 -10.64 2.43
CA ARG A 141 0.65 -11.94 1.84
C ARG A 141 -0.14 -12.83 2.80
N ASN A 142 0.24 -12.86 4.07
CA ASN A 142 -0.39 -13.71 5.06
C ASN A 142 -1.73 -13.09 5.49
N LEU A 143 -1.84 -11.76 5.66
CA LEU A 143 -3.12 -11.10 5.92
C LEU A 143 -4.11 -11.34 4.77
N ALA A 144 -3.68 -11.21 3.52
CA ALA A 144 -4.51 -11.50 2.35
C ALA A 144 -5.00 -12.97 2.36
N ALA A 145 -4.14 -13.92 2.73
CA ALA A 145 -4.54 -15.32 2.83
C ALA A 145 -5.54 -15.57 3.97
N MET A 146 -5.33 -14.95 5.13
CA MET A 146 -6.16 -15.16 6.31
C MET A 146 -7.55 -14.53 6.17
N ILE A 147 -7.64 -13.34 5.56
CA ILE A 147 -8.86 -12.52 5.56
C ILE A 147 -9.58 -12.55 4.21
N LEU A 148 -8.83 -12.55 3.10
CA LEU A 148 -9.38 -12.55 1.75
C LEU A 148 -9.39 -13.93 1.11
N GLU A 149 -8.78 -14.94 1.74
CA GLU A 149 -8.65 -16.31 1.21
C GLU A 149 -7.97 -16.34 -0.18
N ILE A 150 -7.02 -15.43 -0.40
CA ILE A 150 -6.23 -15.36 -1.63
C ILE A 150 -4.73 -15.38 -1.31
N ARG A 151 -3.94 -15.89 -2.26
CA ARG A 151 -2.49 -15.74 -2.25
C ARG A 151 -2.09 -14.63 -3.22
N ILE A 152 -1.26 -13.70 -2.76
CA ILE A 152 -0.65 -12.66 -3.62
C ILE A 152 0.83 -12.94 -3.90
N SER A 153 1.32 -12.43 -5.03
CA SER A 153 2.70 -12.61 -5.47
C SER A 153 3.65 -11.68 -4.74
N LYS A 154 4.83 -12.16 -4.31
CA LYS A 154 5.92 -11.32 -3.76
C LYS A 154 6.98 -10.90 -4.77
N SER A 155 6.73 -11.18 -6.05
CA SER A 155 7.79 -11.30 -7.05
C SER A 155 8.39 -9.97 -7.55
N ALA A 156 7.81 -8.83 -7.17
CA ALA A 156 8.33 -7.50 -7.51
C ALA A 156 8.68 -6.63 -6.30
N GLN A 157 8.58 -7.15 -5.07
CA GLN A 157 8.91 -6.43 -3.84
C GLN A 157 10.33 -5.84 -3.84
N THR A 158 11.29 -6.54 -4.46
CA THR A 158 12.69 -6.11 -4.58
C THR A 158 13.04 -5.69 -6.01
N SER A 159 12.09 -5.09 -6.72
CA SER A 159 12.28 -4.57 -8.08
C SER A 159 12.91 -3.18 -8.09
N ASN A 160 13.43 -2.76 -9.24
CA ASN A 160 13.82 -1.36 -9.44
C ASN A 160 12.57 -0.51 -9.73
N TRP A 161 12.06 0.21 -8.74
CA TRP A 161 10.86 1.06 -8.86
C TRP A 161 11.12 2.44 -9.52
N GLU A 162 12.38 2.74 -9.80
CA GLU A 162 12.83 3.95 -10.50
C GLU A 162 13.10 3.70 -12.01
N VAL A 163 12.63 2.58 -12.57
CA VAL A 163 12.74 2.31 -14.03
C VAL A 163 11.96 3.33 -14.85
N GLU A 164 12.34 3.59 -16.10
CA GLU A 164 11.64 4.62 -16.89
C GLU A 164 10.16 4.28 -17.10
N GLU A 165 9.85 3.03 -17.40
CA GLU A 165 8.49 2.50 -17.51
C GLU A 165 8.31 1.27 -16.61
N LEU A 166 7.20 1.23 -15.87
CA LEU A 166 6.88 0.09 -15.02
C LEU A 166 6.42 -1.08 -15.89
N THR A 167 7.00 -2.26 -15.64
CA THR A 167 6.55 -3.51 -16.27
C THR A 167 5.15 -3.90 -15.80
N GLN A 168 4.41 -4.70 -16.58
CA GLN A 168 3.10 -5.22 -16.16
C GLN A 168 3.16 -5.94 -14.81
N LYS A 169 4.27 -6.64 -14.55
CA LYS A 169 4.52 -7.32 -13.28
C LYS A 169 4.57 -6.33 -12.10
N GLN A 170 5.26 -5.20 -12.27
CA GLN A 170 5.33 -4.13 -11.28
C GLN A 170 3.99 -3.44 -11.10
N LEU A 171 3.27 -3.16 -12.19
CA LEU A 171 1.94 -2.55 -12.13
C LEU A 171 0.98 -3.43 -11.32
N ASN A 172 0.89 -4.72 -11.67
CA ASN A 172 0.00 -5.65 -10.97
C ASN A 172 0.38 -5.80 -9.50
N TYR A 173 1.68 -5.93 -9.20
CA TYR A 173 2.17 -6.06 -7.84
C TYR A 173 1.82 -4.83 -7.00
N ALA A 174 2.27 -3.63 -7.43
CA ALA A 174 2.06 -2.39 -6.70
C ALA A 174 0.57 -2.08 -6.53
N ALA A 175 -0.24 -2.32 -7.58
CA ALA A 175 -1.67 -2.10 -7.47
C ALA A 175 -2.34 -3.09 -6.50
N THR A 176 -1.85 -4.32 -6.42
CA THR A 176 -2.38 -5.34 -5.51
C THR A 176 -2.12 -4.96 -4.06
N ASP A 177 -0.91 -4.48 -3.72
CA ASP A 177 -0.54 -4.22 -2.33
C ASP A 177 -1.40 -3.11 -1.68
N ALA A 178 -1.66 -2.00 -2.38
CA ALA A 178 -2.62 -1.01 -1.89
C ALA A 178 -4.07 -1.52 -1.89
N TRP A 179 -4.48 -2.28 -2.91
CA TRP A 179 -5.85 -2.81 -3.02
C TRP A 179 -6.19 -3.77 -1.88
N ILE A 180 -5.30 -4.70 -1.53
CA ILE A 180 -5.58 -5.65 -0.45
C ILE A 180 -5.72 -4.95 0.90
N CYS A 181 -5.02 -3.84 1.13
CA CYS A 181 -5.17 -3.07 2.38
C CYS A 181 -6.62 -2.61 2.53
N LEU A 182 -7.19 -2.01 1.48
CA LEU A 182 -8.58 -1.56 1.49
C LEU A 182 -9.58 -2.72 1.65
N GLU A 183 -9.37 -3.83 0.92
CA GLU A 183 -10.29 -4.98 0.99
C GLU A 183 -10.24 -5.71 2.34
N ILE A 184 -9.05 -5.81 2.95
CA ILE A 184 -8.89 -6.36 4.30
C ILE A 184 -9.65 -5.50 5.30
N TYR A 185 -9.49 -4.18 5.24
CA TYR A 185 -10.21 -3.27 6.11
C TYR A 185 -11.73 -3.44 5.99
N LYS A 186 -12.27 -3.45 4.76
CA LYS A 186 -13.71 -3.67 4.53
C LYS A 186 -14.22 -4.98 5.10
N LYS A 187 -13.42 -6.06 5.03
CA LYS A 187 -13.77 -7.35 5.63
C LYS A 187 -13.82 -7.25 7.16
N LEU A 188 -12.81 -6.66 7.77
CA LEU A 188 -12.74 -6.50 9.22
C LEU A 188 -13.86 -5.60 9.74
N GLU A 189 -14.12 -4.47 9.08
CA GLU A 189 -15.25 -3.57 9.37
C GLU A 189 -16.59 -4.29 9.23
N GLY A 190 -16.80 -5.00 8.11
CA GLY A 190 -18.03 -5.77 7.87
C GLY A 190 -18.26 -6.91 8.88
N TRP A 191 -17.20 -7.36 9.54
CA TRP A 191 -17.24 -8.35 10.62
C TRP A 191 -17.30 -7.73 12.03
N GLY A 192 -17.23 -6.40 12.14
CA GLY A 192 -17.28 -5.65 13.40
C GLY A 192 -16.00 -5.72 14.23
N TYR A 193 -14.84 -5.89 13.59
CA TYR A 193 -13.54 -5.87 14.26
C TYR A 193 -12.87 -4.49 14.28
N ILE A 194 -13.38 -3.55 13.49
CA ILE A 194 -12.97 -2.14 13.43
C ILE A 194 -14.24 -1.29 13.44
#